data_AF-A0A286P482-F1
#
_entry.id   AF-A0A286P482-F1
#
_cell.length_a   1.000
_cell.length_b   1.000
_cell.length_c   1.000
_cell.angle_alpha   90.00
_cell.angle_beta   90.00
_cell.angle_gamma   90.00
#
_symmetry.space_group_name_H-M   'P 1'
#
loop_
_entity.id
_entity.type
_entity.pdbx_description
1 polymer ?
#
loop_
_entity_poly.entity_id
_entity_poly.type
_entity_poly.pdbx_seq_one_letter_code
_entity_poly.pdbx_strand_id
1 'polypeptide(L)'
;MSEIDGWLLQVTSGDPRDGEQKVEMYAAWMGSEDEAAALVAKTFSLGEDQLVAIVDTLSAEELTKLGLSPGGACPYVEDLVTD
;
A
#
# COMPACT_ATOMS: atom_id res chain seq x y z
N MET A 1 22.96 0.87 -4.44
CA MET A 1 21.99 -0.23 -4.24
C MET A 1 20.68 0.48 -4.05
N SER A 2 19.67 0.24 -4.89
CA SER A 2 18.36 0.83 -4.67
C SER A 2 17.80 0.15 -3.42
N GLU A 3 17.94 0.81 -2.27
CA GLU A 3 17.33 0.38 -1.03
C GLU A 3 15.84 0.59 -1.24
N ILE A 4 15.13 -0.51 -1.55
CA ILE A 4 13.68 -0.48 -1.55
C ILE A 4 13.29 -0.23 -0.11
N ASP A 5 12.87 0.99 0.16
CA ASP A 5 12.47 1.42 1.49
C ASP A 5 11.01 1.05 1.77
N GLY A 6 10.16 1.01 0.75
CA GLY A 6 8.79 0.60 0.91
C GLY A 6 8.09 0.22 -0.38
N TRP A 7 6.79 -0.02 -0.24
CA TRP A 7 5.98 -0.71 -1.22
C TRP A 7 4.66 0.03 -1.41
N LEU A 8 4.23 0.11 -2.67
CA LEU A 8 2.91 0.56 -3.06
C LEU A 8 2.03 -0.65 -3.31
N LEU A 9 0.93 -0.73 -2.59
CA LEU A 9 -0.01 -1.84 -2.58
C LEU A 9 -1.38 -1.38 -3.05
N GLN A 10 -1.95 -2.13 -3.98
CA GLN A 10 -3.33 -1.98 -4.39
C GLN A 10 -4.18 -3.01 -3.65
N VAL A 11 -5.22 -2.53 -2.98
CA VAL A 11 -6.23 -3.36 -2.35
C VAL A 11 -7.51 -3.25 -3.16
N THR A 12 -7.99 -4.39 -3.64
CA THR A 12 -9.26 -4.48 -4.37
C THR A 12 -10.28 -5.16 -3.48
N SER A 13 -11.43 -4.53 -3.28
CA SER A 13 -12.55 -5.04 -2.49
C SER A 13 -13.85 -5.01 -3.30
N GLY A 14 -14.79 -5.89 -2.93
CA GLY A 14 -16.08 -6.04 -3.62
C GLY A 14 -16.10 -7.16 -4.67
N ASP A 15 -17.31 -7.66 -4.97
CA ASP A 15 -17.50 -8.74 -5.95
C ASP A 15 -17.77 -8.13 -7.35
N PRO A 16 -16.99 -8.47 -8.39
CA PRO A 16 -17.29 -8.08 -9.78
C PRO A 16 -18.73 -8.38 -10.22
N ARG A 17 -19.36 -9.40 -9.62
CA ARG A 17 -20.72 -9.85 -9.95
C ARG A 17 -21.80 -8.92 -9.43
N ASP A 18 -21.54 -8.23 -8.32
CA ASP A 18 -22.46 -7.26 -7.72
C ASP A 18 -22.24 -5.83 -8.28
N GLY A 19 -21.25 -5.65 -9.16
CA GLY A 19 -21.07 -4.45 -9.98
C GLY A 19 -20.30 -3.31 -9.32
N GLU A 20 -19.99 -3.39 -8.02
CA GLU A 20 -19.12 -2.44 -7.33
C GLU A 20 -17.82 -3.12 -6.90
N GLN A 21 -16.73 -2.76 -7.60
CA GLN A 21 -15.36 -2.99 -7.12
C GLN A 21 -14.77 -1.67 -6.67
N LYS A 22 -14.16 -1.68 -5.49
CA LYS A 22 -13.42 -0.55 -4.96
C LYS A 22 -11.94 -0.89 -4.93
N VAL A 23 -11.16 -0.06 -5.61
CA VAL A 23 -9.70 -0.17 -5.66
C VAL A 23 -9.13 0.97 -4.83
N GLU A 24 -8.33 0.64 -3.82
CA GLU A 24 -7.66 1.59 -2.94
C GLU A 24 -6.15 1.33 -2.96
N MET A 25 -5.37 2.40 -2.91
CA MET A 25 -3.90 2.33 -2.90
C MET A 25 -3.37 2.61 -1.50
N TYR A 26 -2.32 1.91 -1.10
CA TYR A 26 -1.69 2.00 0.20
C TYR A 26 -0.18 1.97 0.06
N ALA A 27 0.51 2.73 0.90
CA ALA A 27 1.96 2.67 1.01
C ALA A 27 2.35 1.99 2.32
N ALA A 28 3.43 1.20 2.30
CA ALA A 28 4.00 0.58 3.49
C ALA A 28 5.53 0.65 3.47
N TRP A 29 6.11 1.10 4.58
CA TRP A 29 7.57 1.23 4.73
C TRP A 29 8.14 -0.04 5.36
N MET A 30 8.38 -1.07 4.54
CA MET A 30 8.87 -2.38 4.96
C MET A 30 9.98 -2.89 4.02
N GLY A 31 10.90 -3.69 4.56
CA GLY A 31 12.01 -4.25 3.79
C GLY A 31 11.65 -5.45 2.90
N SER A 32 10.41 -5.92 2.94
CA SER A 32 9.91 -7.08 2.18
C SER A 32 8.47 -6.87 1.71
N GLU A 33 8.14 -7.38 0.53
CA GLU A 33 6.80 -7.37 -0.07
C GLU A 33 5.77 -8.04 0.84
N ASP A 34 6.10 -9.24 1.35
CA ASP A 34 5.20 -10.02 2.20
C ASP A 34 4.89 -9.28 3.51
N GLU A 35 5.90 -8.61 4.08
CA GLU A 35 5.73 -7.84 5.30
C GLU A 35 4.93 -6.56 5.07
N ALA A 36 5.11 -5.90 3.92
CA ALA A 36 4.29 -4.76 3.51
C ALA A 36 2.82 -5.14 3.33
N ALA A 37 2.55 -6.25 2.64
CA ALA A 37 1.19 -6.75 2.43
C ALA A 37 0.53 -7.12 3.77
N ALA A 38 1.25 -7.83 4.64
CA ALA A 38 0.77 -8.17 5.97
C ALA A 38 0.52 -6.93 6.83
N LEU A 39 1.38 -5.91 6.74
CA LEU A 39 1.25 -4.67 7.48
C LEU A 39 0.01 -3.87 7.04
N VAL A 40 -0.23 -3.74 5.73
CA VAL A 40 -1.43 -3.08 5.19
C VAL A 40 -2.67 -3.85 5.60
N ALA A 41 -2.69 -5.17 5.39
CA ALA A 41 -3.82 -6.02 5.78
C ALA A 41 -4.17 -5.87 7.27
N LYS A 42 -3.16 -5.88 8.14
CA LYS A 42 -3.34 -5.71 9.58
C LYS A 42 -3.78 -4.29 9.95
N THR A 43 -3.14 -3.27 9.39
CA THR A 43 -3.40 -1.85 9.73
C THR A 43 -4.80 -1.42 9.33
N PHE A 44 -5.27 -1.87 8.17
CA PHE A 44 -6.58 -1.50 7.63
C PHE A 44 -7.65 -2.56 7.88
N SER A 45 -7.34 -3.59 8.67
CA SER A 45 -8.26 -4.69 9.00
C SER A 45 -8.90 -5.30 7.76
N LEU A 46 -8.07 -5.59 6.76
CA LEU A 46 -8.54 -6.12 5.48
C LEU A 46 -9.09 -7.54 5.66
N GLY A 47 -10.22 -7.82 4.98
CA GLY A 47 -10.88 -9.12 4.99
C GLY A 47 -10.23 -10.14 4.06
N GLU A 48 -10.61 -11.42 4.20
CA GLU A 48 -10.14 -12.50 3.31
C GLU A 48 -10.65 -12.36 1.86
N ASP A 49 -11.73 -11.59 1.68
CA ASP A 49 -12.33 -11.24 0.39
C ASP A 49 -11.62 -10.09 -0.33
N GLN A 50 -10.62 -9.47 0.32
CA GLN A 50 -9.90 -8.32 -0.22
C GLN A 50 -8.55 -8.76 -0.78
N LEU A 51 -8.29 -8.41 -2.04
CA LEU A 51 -7.08 -8.79 -2.75
C LEU A 51 -6.04 -7.69 -2.62
N VAL A 52 -4.88 -8.02 -2.05
CA VAL A 52 -3.71 -7.13 -1.95
C VAL A 52 -2.71 -7.50 -3.03
N ALA A 53 -2.29 -6.53 -3.84
CA ALA A 53 -1.27 -6.70 -4.87
C ALA A 53 -0.20 -5.62 -4.73
N ILE A 54 1.07 -5.99 -4.86
CA ILE A 54 2.18 -5.03 -4.99
C ILE A 54 2.14 -4.44 -6.39
N VAL A 55 2.14 -3.11 -6.47
CA VAL A 55 2.10 -2.39 -7.75
C VAL A 55 3.46 -1.79 -8.08
N ASP A 56 4.14 -1.23 -7.07
CA ASP A 56 5.43 -0.57 -7.25
C ASP A 56 6.22 -0.52 -5.93
N THR A 57 7.47 -0.08 -6.03
CA THR A 57 8.34 0.24 -4.90
C THR A 57 8.38 1.75 -4.68
N LEU A 58 8.39 2.18 -3.41
CA LEU A 58 8.53 3.57 -3.02
C LEU A 58 9.88 3.80 -2.35
N SER A 59 10.50 4.94 -2.68
CA SER A 59 11.71 5.41 -2.00
C SER A 59 11.40 5.98 -0.61
N ALA A 60 12.41 6.05 0.27
CA ALA A 60 12.27 6.71 1.57
C ALA A 60 11.78 8.16 1.46
N GLU A 61 12.14 8.88 0.38
CA GLU A 61 11.70 10.25 0.16
C GLU A 61 10.19 10.33 -0.05
N GLU A 62 9.64 9.48 -0.92
CA GLU A 62 8.20 9.41 -1.20
C GLU A 62 7.41 8.99 0.04
N LEU A 63 7.90 7.99 0.77
CA LEU A 63 7.28 7.53 2.02
C LEU A 63 7.28 8.64 3.08
N THR A 64 8.35 9.42 3.15
CA THR A 64 8.43 10.59 4.06
C THR A 64 7.46 11.69 3.65
N LYS A 65 7.30 11.96 2.33
CA LYS A 65 6.30 12.92 1.81
C LYS A 65 4.87 12.51 2.16
N LEU A 66 4.60 11.20 2.15
CA LEU A 66 3.34 10.61 2.61
C LEU A 66 3.18 10.61 4.15
N GLY A 67 4.18 11.09 4.89
CA GLY A 67 4.17 11.13 6.36
C GLY A 67 4.37 9.77 7.02
N LEU A 68 4.86 8.76 6.29
CA LEU A 68 5.21 7.47 6.88
C LEU A 68 6.54 7.54 7.62
N SER A 69 6.67 6.61 8.57
CA SER A 69 7.94 6.23 9.17
C SER A 69 8.17 4.72 8.95
N PRO A 70 9.42 4.24 9.08
CA PRO A 70 9.73 2.82 8.97
C PRO A 70 8.82 1.95 9.86
N GLY A 71 8.24 0.90 9.29
CA GLY A 71 7.26 0.04 9.98
C GLY A 71 5.82 0.56 9.97
N GLY A 72 5.55 1.68 9.30
CA GLY A 72 4.21 2.25 9.12
C GLY A 72 3.55 1.85 7.80
N ALA A 73 2.23 2.00 7.76
CA ALA A 73 1.44 1.95 6.53
C ALA A 73 0.43 3.10 6.52
N CYS A 74 0.17 3.69 5.34
CA CYS A 74 -0.85 4.73 5.17
C CYS A 74 -1.59 4.58 3.82
N PRO A 75 -2.77 5.18 3.66
CA PRO A 75 -3.41 5.29 2.34
C PRO A 75 -2.54 6.12 1.40
N TYR A 76 -2.31 5.60 0.20
CA TYR A 76 -1.58 6.31 -0.84
C TYR A 76 -2.55 7.23 -1.59
N VAL A 77 -2.23 8.52 -1.61
CA VAL A 77 -2.99 9.53 -2.36
C VAL A 77 -2.03 10.14 -3.37
N GLU A 78 -2.31 9.93 -4.65
CA GLU A 78 -1.42 10.30 -5.76
C GLU A 78 -1.08 11.81 -5.78
N ASP A 79 -2.03 12.66 -5.36
CA ASP A 79 -1.87 14.11 -5.21
C ASP A 79 -0.74 14.55 -4.25
N LEU A 80 -0.32 13.68 -3.31
CA LEU A 80 0.74 13.99 -2.34
C LEU A 80 2.15 13.72 -2.86
N VAL A 81 2.27 13.07 -4.02
CA VAL A 81 3.55 12.58 -4.57
C VAL A 81 3.90 13.27 -5.90
N THR A 82 2.96 14.01 -6.50
CA THR A 82 3.21 14.87 -7.66
C THR A 82 3.92 16.18 -7.28
N ASP A 83 5.02 16.46 -8.00
CA ASP A 83 5.84 17.69 -7.95
C ASP A 83 5.06 18.97 -8.30
#